data_AF-A0AAV6L6E3-F1
#
_entry.id   AF-A0AAV6L6E3-F1
#
_cell.length_a   1.000
_cell.length_b   1.000
_cell.length_c   1.000
_cell.angle_alpha   90.00
_cell.angle_beta   90.00
_cell.angle_gamma   90.00
#
_symmetry.space_group_name_H-M   'P 1'
#
loop_
_entity.id
_entity.type
_entity.pdbx_description
1 polymer ?
#
loop_
_entity_poly.entity_id
_entity_poly.type
_entity_poly.pdbx_seq_one_letter_code
_entity_poly.pdbx_strand_id
1 'polypeptide(L)'
;MISNSPYILVLDCDMYCNDPTSARQAMCFHLDPKISPSLGFVQFPQKFHNISKTDVYDSQLRYVFKVLWQGMDGLQGPVVSGTGFYIKREALYANPIKDVDVMELKQYFGPSNEFIKSFGRHYKPKDHQHSSSVILMKETQFLASCAYENETKWGEEASPGHISLAFTNCIWVGFLYLSVVEDYFTGLVNLHCKGWKSVYCDPVRPAFLGAGTTNLNDVLVQSTRWSSGLVEVALSRFCPLIYGPKKMSALQTLCYGELAFFPFYFLPLWCFATIPQLCLLNDIAVYPEVVTQEIH
;
A
#
# COMPACT_ATOMS: atom_id res chain seq x y z
N MET A 1 -21.57 9.66 1.78
CA MET A 1 -22.83 10.43 1.81
C MET A 1 -23.90 9.83 0.86
N ILE A 2 -23.54 9.45 -0.37
CA ILE A 2 -24.37 8.62 -1.26
C ILE A 2 -24.55 7.21 -0.70
N SER A 3 -23.44 6.54 -0.39
CA SER A 3 -23.40 5.39 0.51
C SER A 3 -22.33 5.64 1.56
N ASN A 4 -22.55 5.20 2.80
CA ASN A 4 -21.60 5.35 3.90
C ASN A 4 -21.14 3.98 4.41
N SER A 5 -20.80 3.05 3.51
CA SER A 5 -20.37 1.68 3.85
C SER A 5 -19.07 1.60 4.67
N PRO A 6 -19.03 1.01 5.87
CA PRO A 6 -17.83 0.96 6.71
C PRO A 6 -16.62 0.23 6.06
N TYR A 7 -16.87 -0.53 4.99
CA TYR A 7 -15.84 -1.24 4.23
C TYR A 7 -15.89 -0.82 2.76
N ILE A 8 -14.73 -0.74 2.12
CA ILE A 8 -14.52 -0.33 0.74
C ILE A 8 -13.75 -1.44 0.02
N LEU A 9 -14.24 -1.88 -1.13
CA LEU A 9 -13.50 -2.73 -2.06
C LEU A 9 -12.70 -1.82 -3.00
N VAL A 10 -11.41 -2.07 -3.13
CA VAL A 10 -10.55 -1.43 -4.12
C VAL A 10 -10.23 -2.44 -5.22
N LEU A 11 -10.53 -2.07 -6.46
CA LEU A 11 -10.40 -2.93 -7.63
C LEU A 11 -10.06 -2.10 -8.87
N ASP A 12 -9.01 -2.49 -9.56
CA ASP A 12 -8.60 -1.90 -10.83
C ASP A 12 -9.51 -2.32 -12.00
N CYS A 13 -9.47 -1.56 -13.10
CA CYS A 13 -10.33 -1.78 -14.25
C CYS A 13 -10.01 -3.06 -15.06
N ASP A 14 -8.78 -3.57 -14.93
CA ASP A 14 -8.31 -4.81 -15.52
C ASP A 14 -8.54 -6.03 -14.62
N MET A 15 -9.13 -5.83 -13.43
CA MET A 15 -9.45 -6.86 -12.45
C MET A 15 -10.96 -7.03 -12.28
N TYR A 16 -11.43 -8.27 -12.18
CA TYR A 16 -12.83 -8.58 -11.89
C TYR A 16 -12.96 -9.58 -10.74
N CYS A 17 -14.11 -9.52 -10.07
CA CYS A 17 -14.49 -10.47 -9.04
C CYS A 17 -14.83 -11.83 -9.66
N ASN A 18 -13.95 -12.81 -9.48
CA ASN A 18 -14.14 -14.17 -9.97
C ASN A 18 -14.88 -15.05 -8.96
N ASP A 19 -14.67 -14.86 -7.67
CA ASP A 19 -15.44 -15.55 -6.62
C ASP A 19 -16.48 -14.59 -6.02
N PRO A 20 -17.79 -14.82 -6.23
CA PRO A 20 -18.84 -13.94 -5.68
C PRO A 20 -18.88 -13.94 -4.14
N THR A 21 -18.15 -14.83 -3.48
CA THR A 21 -18.05 -14.92 -2.03
C THR A 21 -16.88 -14.13 -1.44
N SER A 22 -16.07 -13.44 -2.25
CA SER A 22 -14.91 -12.64 -1.83
C SER A 22 -15.24 -11.64 -0.71
N ALA A 23 -16.34 -10.90 -0.84
CA ALA A 23 -16.82 -9.98 0.19
C ALA A 23 -17.12 -10.72 1.50
N ARG A 24 -17.80 -11.87 1.43
CA ARG A 24 -18.13 -12.69 2.61
C ARG A 24 -16.85 -13.20 3.29
N GLN A 25 -15.87 -13.67 2.50
CA GLN A 25 -14.58 -14.15 3.00
C GLN A 25 -13.82 -13.02 3.71
N ALA A 26 -13.77 -11.82 3.13
CA ALA A 26 -13.15 -10.67 3.79
C ALA A 26 -13.87 -10.26 5.09
N MET A 27 -15.20 -10.31 5.09
CA MET A 27 -16.00 -9.98 6.27
C MET A 27 -15.80 -10.97 7.42
N CYS A 28 -15.43 -12.22 7.17
CA CYS A 28 -15.07 -13.16 8.24
C CYS A 28 -13.96 -12.60 9.14
N PHE A 29 -12.98 -11.87 8.58
CA PHE A 29 -11.92 -11.22 9.36
C PHE A 29 -12.35 -9.88 9.96
N HIS A 30 -13.04 -9.05 9.16
CA HIS A 30 -13.48 -7.73 9.60
C HIS A 30 -14.58 -7.76 10.67
N LEU A 31 -15.30 -8.87 10.80
CA LEU A 31 -16.34 -9.05 11.82
C LEU A 31 -15.90 -9.96 12.97
N ASP A 32 -14.68 -10.52 12.91
CA ASP A 32 -14.12 -11.31 14.02
C ASP A 32 -13.82 -10.38 15.22
N PRO A 33 -14.39 -10.63 16.42
CA PRO A 33 -14.21 -9.73 17.56
C PRO A 33 -12.76 -9.58 18.05
N LYS A 34 -11.88 -10.56 17.77
CA LYS A 34 -10.48 -10.55 18.19
C LYS A 34 -9.60 -9.81 17.17
N ILE A 35 -9.83 -10.03 15.88
CA ILE A 35 -8.99 -9.48 14.80
C ILE A 35 -9.47 -8.07 14.40
N SER A 36 -10.78 -7.88 14.27
CA SER A 36 -11.41 -6.67 13.76
C SER A 36 -10.91 -5.35 14.39
N PRO A 37 -10.74 -5.22 15.72
CA PRO A 37 -10.35 -3.95 16.33
C PRO A 37 -9.02 -3.39 15.82
N SER A 38 -8.11 -4.26 15.38
CA SER A 38 -6.79 -3.89 14.86
C SER A 38 -6.65 -4.09 13.34
N LEU A 39 -7.68 -4.62 12.66
CA LEU A 39 -7.63 -4.93 11.23
C LEU A 39 -7.95 -3.69 10.39
N GLY A 40 -7.01 -3.33 9.53
CA GLY A 40 -7.15 -2.28 8.54
C GLY A 40 -7.73 -2.80 7.22
N PHE A 41 -7.16 -3.87 6.66
CA PHE A 41 -7.61 -4.42 5.37
C PHE A 41 -7.34 -5.92 5.21
N VAL A 42 -8.07 -6.54 4.28
CA VAL A 42 -7.86 -7.93 3.83
C VAL A 42 -7.42 -7.89 2.37
N GLN A 43 -6.20 -8.33 2.08
CA GLN A 43 -5.60 -8.40 0.76
C GLN A 43 -5.80 -9.80 0.17
N PHE A 44 -6.27 -9.87 -1.08
CA PHE A 44 -6.30 -11.11 -1.84
C PHE A 44 -5.13 -11.12 -2.85
N PRO A 45 -4.63 -12.30 -3.26
CA PRO A 45 -3.66 -12.39 -4.33
C PRO A 45 -4.19 -11.80 -5.63
N GLN A 46 -3.33 -11.07 -6.34
CA GLN A 46 -3.57 -10.80 -7.75
C GLN A 46 -3.27 -12.06 -8.54
N LYS A 47 -4.23 -12.53 -9.34
CA LYS A 47 -4.08 -13.68 -10.23
C LYS A 47 -4.54 -13.27 -11.63
N PHE A 48 -3.87 -13.79 -12.65
CA PHE A 48 -4.05 -13.32 -14.02
C PHE A 48 -4.48 -14.46 -14.95
N HIS A 49 -5.44 -14.22 -15.83
CA HIS A 49 -6.03 -15.25 -16.69
C HIS A 49 -5.38 -15.33 -18.10
N ASN A 50 -4.63 -14.30 -18.51
CA ASN A 50 -4.06 -14.14 -19.84
C ASN A 50 -2.55 -14.44 -19.92
N ILE A 51 -1.99 -15.11 -18.91
CA ILE A 51 -0.55 -15.39 -18.85
C ILE A 51 -0.19 -16.64 -19.65
N SER A 52 0.90 -16.57 -20.41
CA SER A 52 1.47 -17.71 -21.14
C SER A 52 1.84 -18.86 -20.21
N LYS A 53 1.76 -20.10 -20.70
CA LYS A 53 2.25 -21.28 -19.97
C LYS A 53 3.74 -21.22 -19.66
N THR A 54 4.53 -20.56 -20.52
CA THR A 54 5.97 -20.40 -20.31
C THR A 54 6.31 -19.28 -19.33
N ASP A 55 5.46 -18.26 -19.24
CA ASP A 55 5.57 -17.11 -18.36
C ASP A 55 6.99 -16.57 -18.16
N VAL A 56 7.67 -16.29 -19.28
CA VAL A 56 9.10 -15.90 -19.30
C VAL A 56 9.39 -14.57 -18.58
N TYR A 57 8.37 -13.74 -18.33
CA TYR A 57 8.50 -12.47 -17.62
C TYR A 57 8.12 -12.56 -16.14
N ASP A 58 7.73 -13.74 -15.66
CA ASP A 58 7.10 -13.93 -14.34
C ASP A 58 5.94 -12.95 -14.08
N SER A 59 5.07 -12.75 -15.08
CA SER A 59 3.92 -11.85 -14.98
C SER A 59 2.90 -12.30 -13.92
N GLN A 60 3.00 -13.54 -13.44
CA GLN A 60 2.25 -14.02 -12.28
C GLN A 60 2.74 -13.47 -10.94
N LEU A 61 3.92 -12.83 -10.90
CA LEU A 61 4.53 -12.25 -9.69
C LEU A 61 4.59 -13.29 -8.56
N ARG A 62 5.08 -14.50 -8.89
CA ARG A 62 4.95 -15.67 -8.00
C ARG A 62 5.63 -15.45 -6.67
N TYR A 63 6.80 -14.83 -6.68
CA TYR A 63 7.54 -14.51 -5.46
C TYR A 63 6.72 -13.62 -4.52
N VAL A 64 6.09 -12.58 -5.06
CA VAL A 64 5.29 -11.62 -4.31
C VAL A 64 4.07 -12.30 -3.66
N PHE A 65 3.22 -12.96 -4.45
CA PHE A 65 1.95 -13.48 -3.97
C PHE A 65 2.02 -14.87 -3.31
N LYS A 66 3.03 -15.69 -3.61
CA LYS A 66 3.17 -17.03 -3.01
C LYS A 66 4.18 -17.11 -1.88
N VAL A 67 5.09 -16.15 -1.77
CA VAL A 67 6.16 -16.20 -0.76
C VAL A 67 6.08 -14.98 0.15
N LEU A 68 6.23 -13.78 -0.39
CA LEU A 68 6.34 -12.56 0.41
C LEU A 68 5.07 -12.28 1.22
N TRP A 69 3.91 -12.17 0.58
CA TRP A 69 2.67 -11.85 1.30
C TRP A 69 2.23 -12.92 2.27
N GLN A 70 2.43 -14.19 1.93
CA GLN A 70 2.17 -15.30 2.85
C GLN A 70 3.12 -15.26 4.06
N GLY A 71 4.41 -14.94 3.84
CA GLY A 71 5.37 -14.78 4.93
C GLY A 71 5.06 -13.59 5.84
N MET A 72 4.69 -12.44 5.26
CA MET A 72 4.32 -11.24 6.01
C MET A 72 2.99 -11.38 6.76
N ASP A 73 2.09 -12.27 6.31
CA ASP A 73 0.84 -12.57 7.02
C ASP A 73 1.09 -13.20 8.40
N GLY A 74 2.22 -13.90 8.56
CA GLY A 74 2.68 -14.40 9.87
C GLY A 74 3.16 -13.30 10.83
N LEU A 75 3.30 -12.05 10.37
CA LEU A 75 3.74 -10.90 11.15
C LEU A 75 2.56 -9.97 11.50
N GLN A 76 2.47 -8.84 10.82
CA GLN A 76 1.37 -7.87 10.96
C GLN A 76 0.48 -7.79 9.72
N GLY A 77 0.73 -8.66 8.72
CA GLY A 77 -0.01 -8.72 7.47
C GLY A 77 0.79 -8.22 6.26
N PRO A 78 0.30 -8.51 5.03
CA PRO A 78 0.92 -8.07 3.79
C PRO A 78 0.76 -6.56 3.57
N VAL A 79 1.53 -6.00 2.63
CA VAL A 79 1.33 -4.59 2.22
C VAL A 79 0.12 -4.45 1.29
N VAL A 80 -0.37 -3.22 1.12
CA VAL A 80 -1.42 -2.91 0.14
C VAL A 80 -0.82 -3.04 -1.26
N SER A 81 -1.44 -3.84 -2.12
CA SER A 81 -0.94 -4.14 -3.48
C SER A 81 -1.85 -3.57 -4.57
N GLY A 82 -2.31 -2.32 -4.44
CA GLY A 82 -3.11 -1.60 -5.44
C GLY A 82 -4.57 -2.06 -5.65
N THR A 83 -4.85 -3.36 -5.65
CA THR A 83 -6.14 -3.93 -6.07
C THR A 83 -6.48 -5.23 -5.31
N GLY A 84 -7.75 -5.64 -5.39
CA GLY A 84 -8.21 -6.92 -4.84
C GLY A 84 -8.20 -6.95 -3.31
N PHE A 85 -8.55 -5.85 -2.65
CA PHE A 85 -8.59 -5.80 -1.19
C PHE A 85 -9.82 -5.09 -0.64
N TYR A 86 -10.25 -5.51 0.54
CA TYR A 86 -11.31 -4.87 1.31
C TYR A 86 -10.71 -4.11 2.49
N ILE A 87 -10.78 -2.79 2.44
CA ILE A 87 -10.27 -1.90 3.49
C ILE A 87 -11.41 -1.38 4.36
N LYS A 88 -11.14 -1.29 5.65
CA LYS A 88 -12.01 -0.64 6.60
C LYS A 88 -11.87 0.87 6.45
N ARG A 89 -12.97 1.59 6.25
CA ARG A 89 -12.93 3.04 6.00
C ARG A 89 -12.22 3.79 7.13
N GLU A 90 -12.45 3.43 8.39
CA GLU A 90 -11.78 4.07 9.53
C GLU A 90 -10.25 3.93 9.49
N ALA A 91 -9.71 2.93 8.79
CA ALA A 91 -8.27 2.74 8.64
C ALA A 91 -7.64 3.73 7.65
N LEU A 92 -8.42 4.25 6.70
CA LEU A 92 -8.00 5.33 5.80
C LEU A 92 -8.03 6.70 6.50
N TYR A 93 -8.73 6.79 7.62
CA TYR A 93 -8.81 7.99 8.43
C TYR A 93 -7.77 7.92 9.55
N ALA A 94 -7.37 9.07 10.08
CA ALA A 94 -6.58 9.06 11.29
C ALA A 94 -7.39 8.47 12.46
N ASN A 95 -6.73 7.57 13.20
CA ASN A 95 -7.30 6.86 14.33
C ASN A 95 -7.16 7.70 15.61
N PRO A 96 -8.18 7.85 16.47
CA PRO A 96 -9.62 7.92 16.17
C PRO A 96 -10.12 9.38 16.23
N ILE A 97 -11.05 9.73 15.34
CA ILE A 97 -11.92 10.93 15.37
C ILE A 97 -12.81 10.99 16.65
N LYS A 98 -12.48 10.22 17.70
CA LYS A 98 -13.19 10.24 18.97
C LYS A 98 -12.67 11.42 19.78
N ASP A 99 -13.59 12.31 20.15
CA ASP A 99 -13.33 13.46 21.02
C ASP A 99 -12.46 14.56 20.38
N VAL A 100 -12.37 14.60 19.05
CA VAL A 100 -11.70 15.65 18.29
C VAL A 100 -12.66 16.80 18.02
N ASP A 101 -12.21 18.04 18.23
CA ASP A 101 -12.99 19.24 17.96
C ASP A 101 -13.38 19.35 16.48
N VAL A 102 -14.59 19.85 16.20
CA VAL A 102 -15.12 20.01 14.85
C VAL A 102 -14.23 20.92 14.01
N MET A 103 -13.60 21.93 14.64
CA MET A 103 -12.67 22.83 13.94
C MET A 103 -11.39 22.10 13.51
N GLU A 104 -10.88 21.19 14.33
CA GLU A 104 -9.72 20.37 14.00
C GLU A 104 -10.06 19.36 12.89
N LEU A 105 -11.25 18.76 12.93
CA LEU A 105 -11.73 17.89 11.84
C LEU A 105 -11.84 18.62 10.51
N LYS A 106 -12.15 19.92 10.49
CA LYS A 106 -12.17 20.72 9.27
C LYS A 106 -10.78 20.95 8.68
N GLN A 107 -9.75 21.04 9.52
CA GLN A 107 -8.36 21.12 9.05
C GLN A 107 -7.92 19.82 8.39
N TYR A 108 -8.39 18.68 8.91
CA TYR A 108 -8.01 17.36 8.38
C TYR A 108 -8.79 16.97 7.14
N PHE A 109 -10.12 17.06 7.20
CA PHE A 109 -11.03 16.51 6.21
C PHE A 109 -11.61 17.53 5.24
N GLY A 110 -11.33 18.82 5.46
CA GLY A 110 -11.87 19.93 4.69
C GLY A 110 -13.14 20.54 5.31
N PRO A 111 -13.66 21.61 4.68
CA PRO A 111 -14.67 22.48 5.28
C PRO A 111 -16.09 21.90 5.35
N SER A 112 -16.36 20.74 4.71
CA SER A 112 -17.71 20.18 4.64
C SER A 112 -18.22 19.69 6.00
N ASN A 113 -19.23 20.38 6.51
CA ASN A 113 -19.93 19.95 7.72
C ASN A 113 -20.70 18.63 7.52
N GLU A 114 -21.27 18.40 6.34
CA GLU A 114 -22.05 17.19 6.07
C GLU A 114 -21.14 15.95 5.97
N PHE A 115 -19.95 16.10 5.41
CA PHE A 115 -18.94 15.05 5.39
C PHE A 115 -18.45 14.73 6.81
N ILE A 116 -18.11 15.74 7.61
CA ILE A 116 -17.68 15.54 9.00
C ILE A 116 -18.76 14.86 9.84
N LYS A 117 -20.03 15.27 9.68
CA LYS A 117 -21.17 14.61 10.36
C LYS A 117 -21.32 13.13 9.97
N SER A 118 -20.89 12.75 8.78
CA SER A 118 -21.00 11.38 8.30
C SER A 118 -20.09 10.38 9.03
N PHE A 119 -19.10 10.87 9.80
CA PHE A 119 -18.25 10.03 10.66
C PHE A 119 -18.95 9.56 11.94
N GLY A 120 -20.08 10.16 12.32
CA GLY A 120 -20.83 9.75 13.52
C GLY A 120 -21.35 8.31 13.42
N ARG A 121 -21.16 7.52 14.49
CA ARG A 121 -21.55 6.10 14.60
C ARG A 121 -23.03 5.79 14.30
N HIS A 122 -23.90 6.80 14.32
CA HIS A 122 -25.33 6.68 14.05
C HIS A 122 -25.80 7.53 12.85
N TYR A 123 -24.90 7.86 11.91
CA TYR A 123 -25.29 8.56 10.70
C TYR A 123 -26.24 7.68 9.87
N LYS A 124 -27.55 7.96 9.99
CA LYS A 124 -28.57 7.49 9.06
C LYS A 124 -28.76 8.59 8.01
N PRO A 125 -28.56 8.31 6.70
CA PRO A 125 -28.97 9.25 5.68
C PRO A 125 -30.47 9.55 5.88
N LYS A 126 -30.86 10.82 5.89
CA LYS A 126 -32.26 11.22 6.04
C LYS A 126 -33.07 10.63 4.88
N ASP A 127 -34.21 10.03 5.21
CA ASP A 127 -35.10 9.35 4.27
C ASP A 127 -35.48 10.24 3.07
N HIS A 128 -35.64 9.60 1.90
CA HIS A 128 -35.68 10.24 0.60
C HIS A 128 -36.93 11.12 0.36
N GLN A 129 -36.76 12.44 0.49
CA GLN A 129 -37.59 13.43 -0.21
C GLN A 129 -36.83 13.96 -1.42
N HIS A 130 -37.52 14.30 -2.50
CA HIS A 130 -36.93 14.77 -3.77
C HIS A 130 -36.02 16.02 -3.63
N SER A 131 -36.19 16.80 -2.55
CA SER A 131 -35.32 17.93 -2.20
C SER A 131 -33.96 17.50 -1.61
N SER A 132 -33.88 16.30 -1.02
CA SER A 132 -32.64 15.78 -0.41
C SER A 132 -31.64 15.25 -1.45
N SER A 133 -32.12 14.77 -2.61
CA SER A 133 -31.25 14.27 -3.68
C SER A 133 -30.45 15.40 -4.36
N VAL A 134 -31.06 16.56 -4.57
CA VAL A 134 -30.39 17.73 -5.15
C VAL A 134 -29.33 18.28 -4.21
N ILE A 135 -29.61 18.33 -2.90
CA ILE A 135 -28.65 18.76 -1.88
C ILE A 135 -27.47 17.77 -1.81
N LEU A 136 -27.75 16.47 -1.80
CA LEU A 136 -26.72 15.43 -1.81
C LEU A 136 -25.85 15.49 -3.07
N MET A 137 -26.45 15.80 -4.23
CA MET A 137 -25.71 15.93 -5.48
C MET A 137 -24.80 17.16 -5.49
N LYS A 138 -25.28 18.32 -5.00
CA LYS A 138 -24.45 19.52 -4.83
C LYS A 138 -23.29 19.28 -3.86
N GLU A 139 -23.58 18.60 -2.75
CA GLU A 139 -22.55 18.25 -1.76
C GLU A 139 -21.53 17.27 -2.35
N THR A 140 -21.97 16.28 -3.13
CA THR A 140 -21.05 15.36 -3.82
C THR A 140 -20.19 16.11 -4.85
N GLN A 141 -20.76 17.04 -5.61
CA GLN A 141 -20.01 17.88 -6.55
C GLN A 141 -18.97 18.76 -5.83
N PHE A 142 -19.32 19.27 -4.65
CA PHE A 142 -18.40 20.05 -3.81
C PHE A 142 -17.23 19.19 -3.31
N LEU A 143 -17.50 18.00 -2.76
CA LEU A 143 -16.46 17.07 -2.30
C LEU A 143 -15.56 16.57 -3.44
N ALA A 144 -16.11 16.41 -4.64
CA ALA A 144 -15.35 15.98 -5.83
C ALA A 144 -14.68 17.13 -6.59
N SER A 145 -14.74 18.36 -6.07
CA SER A 145 -14.12 19.51 -6.72
C SER A 145 -12.59 19.48 -6.57
N CYS A 146 -11.87 19.97 -7.57
CA CYS A 146 -10.40 20.00 -7.57
C CYS A 146 -9.80 20.84 -6.44
N ALA A 147 -10.57 21.77 -5.87
CA ALA A 147 -10.12 22.65 -4.80
C ALA A 147 -10.41 22.11 -3.39
N TYR A 148 -11.15 20.99 -3.28
CA TYR A 148 -11.62 20.51 -1.98
C TYR A 148 -10.46 20.14 -1.05
N GLU A 149 -9.40 19.56 -1.61
CA GLU A 149 -8.24 19.08 -0.86
C GLU A 149 -7.22 20.19 -0.53
N ASN A 150 -7.40 21.40 -1.07
CA ASN A 150 -6.50 22.52 -0.81
C ASN A 150 -6.47 22.85 0.69
N GLU A 151 -5.26 22.94 1.24
CA GLU A 151 -5.01 23.26 2.66
C GLU A 151 -5.63 22.24 3.65
N THR A 152 -5.96 21.03 3.17
CA THR A 152 -6.41 19.92 4.01
C THR A 152 -5.29 18.91 4.28
N LYS A 153 -5.59 17.84 5.01
CA LYS A 153 -4.64 16.73 5.25
C LYS A 153 -4.89 15.49 4.37
N TRP A 154 -5.68 15.65 3.31
CA TRP A 154 -5.87 14.62 2.30
C TRP A 154 -4.56 14.36 1.54
N GLY A 155 -4.12 13.11 1.60
CA GLY A 155 -2.93 12.58 0.94
C GLY A 155 -1.60 13.29 1.22
N GLU A 156 -1.56 14.16 2.24
CA GLU A 156 -0.67 15.33 2.23
C GLU A 156 0.81 14.99 1.95
N GLU A 157 1.30 15.59 0.87
CA GLU A 157 2.69 15.80 0.53
C GLU A 157 3.17 17.02 1.33
N ALA A 158 4.19 16.87 2.17
CA ALA A 158 4.65 17.99 2.99
C ALA A 158 5.26 19.08 2.08
N SER A 159 4.59 20.23 2.01
CA SER A 159 5.16 21.42 1.37
C SER A 159 6.62 21.63 1.82
N PRO A 160 7.58 21.78 0.88
CA PRO A 160 8.95 22.14 1.20
C PRO A 160 8.99 23.62 1.62
N GLY A 161 8.59 23.90 2.86
CA GLY A 161 8.50 25.26 3.39
C GLY A 161 8.27 25.36 4.89
N HIS A 162 7.72 24.32 5.53
CA HIS A 162 7.56 24.28 6.98
C HIS A 162 8.35 23.11 7.59
N ILE A 163 9.60 23.39 7.94
CA ILE A 163 10.36 22.61 8.91
C ILE A 163 9.78 22.93 10.29
N SER A 164 8.61 22.36 10.61
CA SER A 164 8.15 22.32 12.00
C SER A 164 8.72 21.07 12.65
N LEU A 165 9.51 21.24 13.71
CA LEU A 165 10.11 20.18 14.52
C LEU A 165 9.09 19.29 15.27
N ALA A 166 7.79 19.41 14.96
CA ALA A 166 6.69 18.67 15.57
C ALA A 166 6.02 17.66 14.60
N PHE A 167 6.80 16.83 13.90
CA PHE A 167 6.27 15.79 12.99
C PHE A 167 5.76 14.52 13.69
N THR A 168 5.79 14.47 15.03
CA THR A 168 5.39 13.29 15.81
C THR A 168 3.87 13.05 15.77
N ASN A 169 3.06 14.07 15.43
CA ASN A 169 1.59 14.03 15.45
C ASN A 169 0.92 14.40 14.10
N CYS A 170 1.56 14.15 12.95
CA CYS A 170 0.91 14.40 11.66
C CYS A 170 -0.19 13.36 11.37
N ILE A 171 -1.42 13.86 11.26
CA ILE A 171 -2.61 13.11 10.87
C ILE A 171 -2.74 13.17 9.34
N TRP A 172 -2.35 12.07 8.69
CA TRP A 172 -2.58 11.87 7.24
C TRP A 172 -3.93 11.19 6.99
N VAL A 173 -4.62 11.59 5.94
CA VAL A 173 -5.94 11.08 5.55
C VAL A 173 -5.90 10.53 4.14
N GLY A 174 -6.46 9.33 3.93
CA GLY A 174 -6.61 8.73 2.61
C GLY A 174 -5.35 8.03 2.07
N PHE A 175 -5.27 7.94 0.75
CA PHE A 175 -4.07 7.50 0.04
C PHE A 175 -3.06 8.65 -0.03
N LEU A 176 -1.78 8.35 0.09
CA LEU A 176 -0.72 9.34 0.23
C LEU A 176 -0.03 9.67 -1.10
N TYR A 177 0.27 10.95 -1.35
CA TYR A 177 0.67 11.45 -2.68
C TYR A 177 2.18 11.48 -2.96
N LEU A 178 3.02 11.25 -1.94
CA LEU A 178 4.48 11.43 -2.05
C LEU A 178 5.16 10.48 -3.04
N SER A 179 4.53 9.37 -3.46
CA SER A 179 5.20 8.44 -4.35
C SER A 179 4.30 7.80 -5.37
N VAL A 180 4.87 7.44 -6.52
CA VAL A 180 4.21 6.68 -7.60
C VAL A 180 3.85 5.24 -7.21
N VAL A 181 4.27 4.80 -6.02
CA VAL A 181 3.83 3.57 -5.33
C VAL A 181 3.00 3.95 -4.10
N GLU A 182 1.90 4.67 -4.34
CA GLU A 182 1.06 5.22 -3.29
C GLU A 182 0.42 4.12 -2.41
N ASP A 183 0.20 2.94 -2.98
CA ASP A 183 -0.33 1.77 -2.30
C ASP A 183 0.64 1.29 -1.21
N TYR A 184 1.89 1.01 -1.58
CA TYR A 184 2.97 0.65 -0.68
C TYR A 184 3.18 1.74 0.38
N PHE A 185 3.25 3.01 -0.04
CA PHE A 185 3.51 4.14 0.84
C PHE A 185 2.38 4.37 1.85
N THR A 186 1.12 4.28 1.42
CA THR A 186 -0.07 4.33 2.27
C THR A 186 -0.09 3.16 3.25
N GLY A 187 0.22 1.95 2.77
CA GLY A 187 0.34 0.76 3.61
C GLY A 187 1.37 0.92 4.72
N LEU A 188 2.55 1.44 4.39
CA LEU A 188 3.63 1.71 5.34
C LEU A 188 3.23 2.78 6.37
N VAL A 189 2.93 3.99 5.91
CA VAL A 189 2.84 5.19 6.76
C VAL A 189 1.45 5.34 7.38
N ASN A 190 0.40 5.14 6.58
CA ASN A 190 -0.97 5.41 7.01
C ASN A 190 -1.64 4.20 7.68
N LEU A 191 -1.18 2.98 7.40
CA LEU A 191 -1.76 1.76 7.96
C LEU A 191 -0.86 1.14 9.04
N HIS A 192 0.20 0.43 8.65
CA HIS A 192 0.96 -0.38 9.60
C HIS A 192 1.74 0.44 10.63
N CYS A 193 2.30 1.60 10.25
CA CYS A 193 2.94 2.51 11.22
C CYS A 193 1.94 3.18 12.18
N LYS A 194 0.64 3.15 11.89
CA LYS A 194 -0.44 3.59 12.81
C LYS A 194 -1.01 2.44 13.65
N GLY A 195 -0.40 1.25 13.56
CA GLY A 195 -0.79 0.08 14.35
C GLY A 195 -1.91 -0.77 13.73
N TRP A 196 -2.40 -0.42 12.54
CA TRP A 196 -3.30 -1.31 11.80
C TRP A 196 -2.55 -2.57 11.34
N LYS A 197 -3.25 -3.69 11.37
CA LYS A 197 -2.81 -4.97 10.80
C LYS A 197 -3.55 -5.24 9.50
N SER A 198 -3.02 -6.15 8.70
CA SER A 198 -3.71 -6.69 7.53
C SER A 198 -3.75 -8.21 7.57
N VAL A 199 -4.57 -8.78 6.69
CA VAL A 199 -4.67 -10.22 6.49
C VAL A 199 -4.48 -10.52 5.02
N TYR A 200 -3.75 -11.59 4.72
CA TYR A 200 -3.65 -12.18 3.40
C TYR A 200 -4.63 -13.35 3.24
N CYS A 201 -5.61 -13.20 2.35
CA CYS A 201 -6.61 -14.24 2.09
C CYS A 201 -6.40 -14.86 0.70
N ASP A 202 -5.86 -16.08 0.65
CA ASP A 202 -5.65 -16.84 -0.60
C ASP A 202 -6.61 -18.05 -0.68
N PRO A 203 -7.88 -17.84 -1.10
CA PRO A 203 -8.82 -18.93 -1.30
C PRO A 203 -8.40 -19.83 -2.47
N VAL A 204 -8.82 -21.11 -2.40
CA VAL A 204 -8.54 -22.12 -3.44
C VAL A 204 -9.01 -21.65 -4.82
N ARG A 205 -10.22 -21.09 -4.89
CA ARG A 205 -10.69 -20.35 -6.07
C ARG A 205 -10.15 -18.93 -5.98
N PRO A 206 -9.40 -18.43 -6.98
CA PRO A 206 -9.00 -17.02 -7.06
C PRO A 206 -10.20 -16.09 -6.85
N ALA A 207 -10.14 -15.23 -5.83
CA ALA A 207 -11.21 -14.28 -5.55
C ALA A 207 -11.34 -13.23 -6.65
N PHE A 208 -10.19 -12.75 -7.14
CA PHE A 208 -10.07 -11.79 -8.22
C PHE A 208 -9.21 -12.37 -9.34
N LEU A 209 -9.57 -12.04 -10.57
CA LEU A 209 -8.80 -12.35 -11.77
C LEU A 209 -8.64 -11.10 -12.61
N GLY A 210 -7.45 -10.87 -13.15
CA GLY A 210 -7.21 -9.76 -14.06
C GLY A 210 -6.38 -10.11 -15.29
N ALA A 211 -6.08 -9.09 -16.06
CA ALA A 211 -5.23 -9.17 -17.24
C ALA A 211 -3.81 -8.65 -16.92
N GLY A 212 -2.84 -9.56 -16.83
CA GLY A 212 -1.45 -9.20 -16.60
C GLY A 212 -0.76 -8.71 -17.88
N THR A 213 0.43 -8.16 -17.73
CA THR A 213 1.28 -7.69 -18.84
C THR A 213 1.76 -8.87 -19.68
N THR A 214 1.56 -8.79 -21.01
CA THR A 214 1.89 -9.89 -21.95
C THR A 214 3.06 -9.57 -22.89
N ASN A 215 3.57 -8.35 -22.87
CA ASN A 215 4.72 -7.93 -23.66
C ASN A 215 5.79 -7.28 -22.79
N LEU A 216 7.04 -7.32 -23.28
CA LEU A 216 8.19 -6.84 -22.54
C LEU A 216 8.15 -5.34 -22.26
N ASN A 217 7.59 -4.53 -23.17
CA ASN A 217 7.55 -3.07 -23.01
C ASN A 217 6.72 -2.71 -21.78
N ASP A 218 5.52 -3.26 -21.65
CA ASP A 218 4.63 -3.01 -20.52
C ASP A 218 5.24 -3.49 -19.19
N VAL A 219 5.91 -4.65 -19.21
CA VAL A 219 6.64 -5.17 -18.04
C VAL A 219 7.73 -4.20 -17.60
N LEU A 220 8.52 -3.67 -18.54
CA LEU A 220 9.61 -2.73 -18.23
C LEU A 220 9.08 -1.38 -17.74
N VAL A 221 8.00 -0.86 -18.33
CA VAL A 221 7.35 0.37 -17.86
C VAL A 221 6.81 0.20 -16.45
N GLN A 222 6.12 -0.90 -16.18
CA GLN A 222 5.60 -1.22 -14.85
C GLN A 222 6.73 -1.36 -13.82
N SER A 223 7.78 -2.14 -14.14
CA SER A 223 8.93 -2.32 -13.25
C SER A 223 9.68 -1.02 -12.99
N THR A 224 9.78 -0.14 -14.00
CA THR A 224 10.40 1.18 -13.85
C THR A 224 9.59 2.05 -12.88
N ARG A 225 8.25 2.06 -12.99
CA ARG A 225 7.38 2.80 -12.08
C ARG A 225 7.53 2.32 -10.64
N TRP A 226 7.45 1.01 -10.41
CA TRP A 226 7.63 0.44 -9.08
C TRP A 226 9.01 0.75 -8.50
N SER A 227 10.07 0.51 -9.27
CA SER A 227 11.44 0.79 -8.84
C SER A 227 11.65 2.26 -8.50
N SER A 228 11.12 3.17 -9.31
CA SER A 228 11.25 4.62 -9.10
C SER A 228 10.56 5.05 -7.80
N GLY A 229 9.33 4.59 -7.56
CA GLY A 229 8.60 4.92 -6.35
C GLY A 229 9.21 4.29 -5.09
N LEU A 230 9.69 3.05 -5.17
CA LEU A 230 10.37 2.41 -4.04
C LEU A 230 11.67 3.15 -3.68
N VAL A 231 12.44 3.61 -4.67
CA VAL A 231 13.64 4.45 -4.46
C VAL A 231 13.27 5.78 -3.81
N GLU A 232 12.20 6.43 -4.26
CA GLU A 232 11.70 7.67 -3.67
C GLU A 232 11.37 7.49 -2.19
N VAL A 233 10.65 6.41 -1.82
CA VAL A 233 10.37 6.10 -0.42
C VAL A 233 11.65 5.77 0.35
N ALA A 234 12.56 4.97 -0.22
CA ALA A 234 13.80 4.55 0.42
C ALA A 234 14.73 5.74 0.76
N LEU A 235 14.79 6.75 -0.11
CA LEU A 235 15.60 7.95 0.07
C LEU A 235 14.87 9.08 0.80
N SER A 236 13.56 8.96 1.01
CA SER A 236 12.78 9.93 1.77
C SER A 236 13.00 9.81 3.28
N ARG A 237 12.51 10.82 4.03
CA ARG A 237 12.40 10.76 5.50
C ARG A 237 11.48 9.63 6.01
N PHE A 238 10.68 9.04 5.13
CA PHE A 238 9.80 7.92 5.42
C PHE A 238 10.42 6.56 5.10
N CYS A 239 11.74 6.51 4.84
CA CYS A 239 12.49 5.29 4.71
C CYS A 239 12.08 4.28 5.80
N PRO A 240 11.66 3.04 5.46
CA PRO A 240 11.17 2.07 6.43
C PRO A 240 12.15 1.83 7.58
N LEU A 241 13.46 1.77 7.28
CA LEU A 241 14.50 1.51 8.27
C LEU A 241 14.72 2.66 9.26
N ILE A 242 14.27 3.87 8.92
CA ILE A 242 14.38 5.07 9.77
C ILE A 242 13.05 5.33 10.49
N TYR A 243 11.93 5.28 9.75
CA TYR A 243 10.60 5.65 10.23
C TYR A 243 9.89 4.50 10.96
N GLY A 244 10.09 3.26 10.51
CA GLY A 244 9.42 2.04 10.99
C GLY A 244 9.79 1.59 12.41
N PRO A 245 11.08 1.59 12.85
CA PRO A 245 11.48 0.91 14.10
C PRO A 245 10.76 1.38 15.37
N LYS A 246 10.26 2.61 15.41
CA LYS A 246 9.51 3.17 16.56
C LYS A 246 7.99 2.90 16.49
N LYS A 247 7.49 2.37 15.38
CA LYS A 247 6.06 2.34 15.03
C LYS A 247 5.53 0.95 14.68
N MET A 248 6.41 0.04 14.28
CA MET A 248 6.09 -1.32 13.84
C MET A 248 7.15 -2.30 14.34
N SER A 249 6.84 -3.60 14.28
CA SER A 249 7.79 -4.63 14.73
C SER A 249 9.08 -4.62 13.89
N ALA A 250 10.18 -5.11 14.47
CA ALA A 250 11.47 -5.15 13.79
C ALA A 250 11.41 -5.98 12.49
N LEU A 251 10.74 -7.14 12.52
CA LEU A 251 10.58 -7.98 11.33
C LEU A 251 9.70 -7.32 10.27
N GLN A 252 8.57 -6.70 10.64
CA GLN A 252 7.73 -5.96 9.69
C GLN A 252 8.51 -4.79 9.06
N THR A 253 9.31 -4.09 9.87
CA THR A 253 10.18 -3.00 9.40
C THR A 253 11.20 -3.51 8.39
N LEU A 254 11.81 -4.68 8.63
CA LEU A 254 12.75 -5.29 7.71
C LEU A 254 12.06 -5.75 6.41
N CYS A 255 10.83 -6.27 6.46
CA CYS A 255 10.07 -6.63 5.25
C CYS A 255 9.78 -5.40 4.39
N TYR A 256 9.32 -4.29 4.98
CA TYR A 256 9.18 -3.03 4.25
C TYR A 256 10.53 -2.51 3.73
N GLY A 257 11.60 -2.64 4.54
CA GLY A 257 12.95 -2.30 4.13
C GLY A 257 13.40 -3.07 2.89
N GLU A 258 13.22 -4.40 2.87
CA GLU A 258 13.57 -5.24 1.74
C GLU A 258 12.87 -4.77 0.45
N LEU A 259 11.57 -4.48 0.52
CA LEU A 259 10.81 -3.96 -0.62
C LEU A 259 11.33 -2.59 -1.09
N ALA A 260 11.54 -1.65 -0.17
CA ALA A 260 12.03 -0.31 -0.52
C ALA A 260 13.44 -0.34 -1.13
N PHE A 261 14.31 -1.23 -0.65
CA PHE A 261 15.70 -1.32 -1.10
C PHE A 261 15.92 -2.32 -2.24
N PHE A 262 14.91 -3.09 -2.63
CA PHE A 262 14.98 -4.03 -3.76
C PHE A 262 15.57 -3.41 -5.04
N PRO A 263 15.19 -2.18 -5.45
CA PRO A 263 15.76 -1.58 -6.66
C PRO A 263 17.29 -1.43 -6.61
N PHE A 264 17.91 -1.31 -5.43
CA PHE A 264 19.35 -1.14 -5.26
C PHE A 264 20.16 -2.43 -5.51
N TYR A 265 19.51 -3.58 -5.71
CA TYR A 265 20.18 -4.84 -6.06
C TYR A 265 20.93 -4.76 -7.39
N PHE A 266 20.63 -3.76 -8.24
CA PHE A 266 21.41 -3.52 -9.45
C PHE A 266 22.89 -3.24 -9.18
N LEU A 267 23.26 -2.65 -8.03
CA LEU A 267 24.65 -2.34 -7.69
C LEU A 267 25.51 -3.60 -7.52
N PRO A 268 25.19 -4.54 -6.60
CA PRO A 268 25.96 -5.77 -6.48
C PRO A 268 25.88 -6.62 -7.75
N LEU A 269 24.73 -6.67 -8.44
CA LEU A 269 24.60 -7.38 -9.72
C LEU A 269 25.55 -6.82 -10.78
N TRP A 270 25.65 -5.50 -10.89
CA TRP A 270 26.56 -4.85 -11.82
C TRP A 270 28.03 -5.15 -11.50
N CYS A 271 28.41 -5.14 -10.22
CA CYS A 271 29.74 -5.57 -9.78
C CYS A 271 30.02 -7.02 -10.18
N PHE A 272 29.10 -7.95 -9.90
CA PHE A 272 29.27 -9.37 -10.26
C PHE A 272 29.29 -9.62 -11.77
N ALA A 273 28.61 -8.77 -12.56
CA ALA A 273 28.55 -8.88 -14.01
C ALA A 273 29.69 -8.18 -14.75
N THR A 274 30.52 -7.38 -14.07
CA THR A 274 31.60 -6.60 -14.71
C THR A 274 32.98 -6.94 -14.16
N ILE A 275 33.12 -7.11 -12.84
CA ILE A 275 34.43 -7.34 -12.21
C ILE A 275 35.09 -8.62 -12.72
N PRO A 276 34.42 -9.80 -12.75
CA PRO A 276 35.05 -11.03 -13.25
C PRO A 276 35.51 -10.94 -14.71
N GLN A 277 34.75 -10.24 -15.56
CA GLN A 277 35.02 -10.06 -16.98
C GLN A 277 36.23 -9.16 -17.19
N LEU A 278 36.31 -8.06 -16.44
CA LEU A 278 37.48 -7.17 -16.47
C LEU A 278 38.72 -7.87 -15.92
N CYS A 279 38.60 -8.64 -14.83
CA CYS A 279 39.68 -9.43 -14.28
C CYS A 279 40.19 -10.47 -15.29
N LEU A 280 39.27 -11.18 -15.97
CA LEU A 280 39.60 -12.15 -17.02
C LEU A 280 40.34 -11.51 -18.20
N LEU A 281 39.92 -10.32 -18.64
CA LEU A 281 40.57 -9.61 -19.76
C LEU A 281 41.97 -9.08 -19.41
N ASN A 282 42.27 -8.90 -18.12
CA ASN A 282 43.55 -8.35 -17.65
C ASN A 282 44.43 -9.41 -16.96
N ASP A 283 44.08 -10.70 -17.04
CA ASP A 283 44.76 -11.81 -16.37
C ASP A 283 44.94 -11.59 -14.84
N ILE A 284 43.96 -10.93 -14.20
CA ILE A 284 43.95 -10.68 -12.76
C ILE A 284 43.12 -11.79 -12.08
N ALA A 285 43.73 -12.51 -11.13
CA ALA A 285 43.00 -13.47 -10.32
C ALA A 285 41.98 -12.77 -9.39
N VAL A 286 40.70 -13.13 -9.50
CA VAL A 286 39.61 -12.57 -8.66
C VAL A 286 39.71 -13.04 -7.22
N TYR A 287 40.19 -14.27 -7.02
CA TYR A 287 40.39 -14.89 -5.72
C TYR A 287 41.86 -15.22 -5.54
N PRO A 288 42.39 -15.15 -4.31
CA PRO A 288 43.76 -15.56 -4.04
C PRO A 288 43.94 -17.04 -4.37
N GLU A 289 45.11 -17.40 -4.91
CA GLU A 289 45.47 -18.79 -5.11
C GLU A 289 45.57 -19.51 -3.77
N VAL A 290 44.96 -20.69 -3.69
CA VAL A 290 45.04 -21.53 -2.49
C VAL A 290 46.43 -22.16 -2.46
N VAL A 291 47.27 -21.69 -1.53
CA VAL A 291 48.56 -22.34 -1.27
C VAL A 291 48.30 -23.59 -0.43
N THR A 292 48.28 -24.77 -1.06
CA THR A 292 48.37 -26.03 -0.32
C THR A 292 49.73 -26.12 0.34
N GLN A 293 49.80 -25.90 1.66
CA GLN A 293 50.98 -26.27 2.44
C GLN A 293 51.11 -27.79 2.42
N GLU A 294 52.09 -28.31 1.69
CA GLU A 294 52.55 -29.67 1.90
C GLU A 294 53.12 -29.76 3.32
N ILE A 295 52.43 -30.51 4.19
CA ILE A 295 52.92 -30.87 5.51
C ILE A 295 54.06 -31.88 5.28
N HIS A 296 55.30 -31.41 5.34
CA HIS A 296 56.49 -32.25 5.37
C HIS A 296 56.75 -32.83 6.76
#